data_AF-A0AAU1VJ05-F1
#
_entry.id   AF-A0AAU1VJ05-F1
#
_cell.length_a   1.000
_cell.length_b   1.000
_cell.length_c   1.000
_cell.angle_alpha   90.00
_cell.angle_beta   90.00
_cell.angle_gamma   90.00
#
_symmetry.space_group_name_H-M   'P 1'
#
loop_
_entity.id
_entity.type
_entity.pdbx_description
1 polymer ?
#
loop_
_entity_poly.entity_id
_entity_poly.type
_entity_poly.pdbx_seq_one_letter_code
_entity_poly.pdbx_strand_id
1 'polypeptide(L)'
;MTRAPEFQDPDDLLLVSRYLNGRHPWLDPAGQVPYAHVLYAAAVSGRAPAGVVSRLVTLGYADVQHSGSPWPASVDIEDAALVRREGPERYLRQWIDVGEPVSLLEIVGTAGHARRSPADVAARLTALGYRLGGSGPLPGTPNPRDAMLLRTARGGQGDWLGWGDEASAAHVLDVAAYLACSPLTAAVRLAALGLRLPYTPEPDDERILTFATTYRAHYPGRYSSAPVGHVLAVARETGRSPADIVARLKVLGVGRPDGTVPDSPQDDDFVLLSEELDGREPWLVKNTVVGLRVEHILRASLVTGRTPAAITARLAELGHTLHENAKLPETADEADIRLLETVDRSYLDGVHLEHVLRSAGLTGRSPADVAARLTALGHTLPDEVEYPETRGVLAAS
;
A
#
# COMPACT_ATOMS: atom_id res chain seq x y z
N MET A 1 -13.02 26.80 39.54
CA MET A 1 -12.89 28.12 38.88
C MET A 1 -11.80 28.88 39.63
N THR A 2 -10.57 28.80 39.16
CA THR A 2 -9.41 29.42 39.83
C THR A 2 -9.40 30.91 39.52
N ARG A 3 -9.46 31.75 40.57
CA ARG A 3 -9.51 33.22 40.49
C ARG A 3 -8.27 33.75 39.75
N ALA A 4 -8.40 34.92 39.11
CA ALA A 4 -7.25 35.57 38.51
C ALA A 4 -6.17 35.83 39.58
N PRO A 5 -4.88 35.56 39.28
CA PRO A 5 -3.80 35.86 40.20
C PRO A 5 -3.78 37.37 40.52
N GLU A 6 -3.49 37.74 41.76
CA GLU A 6 -3.44 39.15 42.22
C GLU A 6 -2.17 39.90 41.74
N PHE A 7 -1.38 39.29 40.85
CA PHE A 7 -0.13 39.87 40.34
C PHE A 7 -0.42 40.97 39.32
N GLN A 8 0.23 42.13 39.48
CA GLN A 8 0.10 43.27 38.55
C GLN A 8 1.20 43.31 37.49
N ASP A 9 2.26 42.50 37.63
CA ASP A 9 3.36 42.44 36.68
C ASP A 9 2.97 41.65 35.42
N PRO A 10 2.99 42.26 34.21
CA PRO A 10 2.73 41.57 32.96
C PRO A 10 3.61 40.33 32.74
N ASP A 11 4.85 40.34 33.21
CA ASP A 11 5.76 39.20 33.08
C ASP A 11 5.30 38.02 33.96
N ASP A 12 4.80 38.28 35.17
CA ASP A 12 4.27 37.24 36.05
C ASP A 12 2.99 36.63 35.48
N LEU A 13 2.10 37.48 34.94
CA LEU A 13 0.89 37.03 34.25
C LEU A 13 1.23 36.15 33.05
N LEU A 14 2.31 36.48 32.32
CA LEU A 14 2.80 35.65 31.22
C LEU A 14 3.22 34.27 31.74
N LEU A 15 4.04 34.19 32.79
CA LEU A 15 4.58 32.95 33.35
C LEU A 15 3.50 32.00 33.88
N VAL A 16 2.45 32.53 34.51
CA VAL A 16 1.39 31.72 35.15
C VAL A 16 0.23 31.40 34.22
N SER A 17 0.19 31.98 33.01
CA SER A 17 -0.80 31.64 31.99
C SER A 17 -0.48 30.29 31.36
N ARG A 18 -1.44 29.35 31.33
CA ARG A 18 -1.30 28.03 30.69
C ARG A 18 -0.88 28.11 29.22
N TYR A 19 -1.21 29.21 28.54
CA TYR A 19 -0.88 29.45 27.14
C TYR A 19 0.24 30.47 26.96
N LEU A 20 0.88 30.92 28.04
CA LEU A 20 1.96 31.90 28.02
C LEU A 20 1.59 33.12 27.17
N ASN A 21 0.38 33.65 27.42
CA ASN A 21 -0.17 34.80 26.71
C ASN A 21 -0.63 35.92 27.65
N GLY A 22 -0.31 35.82 28.95
CA GLY A 22 -0.73 36.78 29.97
C GLY A 22 -2.22 36.75 30.30
N ARG A 23 -2.96 35.75 29.82
CA ARG A 23 -4.42 35.63 29.95
C ARG A 23 -4.83 34.27 30.49
N HIS A 24 -6.03 34.23 31.06
CA HIS A 24 -6.70 32.99 31.47
C HIS A 24 -6.78 31.99 30.29
N PRO A 25 -6.66 30.66 30.52
CA PRO A 25 -6.56 29.97 31.80
C PRO A 25 -5.18 30.06 32.46
N TRP A 26 -5.18 30.22 33.78
CA TRP A 26 -3.98 30.19 34.62
C TRP A 26 -3.60 28.73 34.94
N LEU A 27 -2.33 28.50 35.23
CA LEU A 27 -1.89 27.26 35.86
C LEU A 27 -2.57 27.07 37.21
N ASP A 28 -2.78 25.82 37.62
CA ASP A 28 -3.26 25.51 38.97
C ASP A 28 -2.07 25.57 39.93
N PRO A 29 -2.07 26.45 40.97
CA PRO A 29 -0.99 26.49 41.95
C PRO A 29 -0.79 25.18 42.72
N ALA A 30 -1.83 24.35 42.82
CA ALA A 30 -1.75 23.02 43.44
C ALA A 30 -1.29 21.92 42.47
N GLY A 31 -1.25 22.22 41.17
CA GLY A 31 -0.81 21.29 40.14
C GLY A 31 0.68 21.44 39.84
N GLN A 32 1.30 20.35 39.41
CA GLN A 32 2.69 20.38 38.95
C GLN A 32 2.80 21.22 37.66
N VAL A 33 3.78 22.13 37.62
CA VAL A 33 4.12 22.90 36.43
C VAL A 33 4.92 22.00 35.47
N PRO A 34 4.47 21.78 34.22
CA PRO A 34 5.19 20.95 33.26
C PRO A 34 6.57 21.50 32.91
N TYR A 35 7.55 20.61 32.71
CA TYR A 35 8.93 21.01 32.37
C TYR A 35 8.99 21.84 31.07
N ALA A 36 8.24 21.43 30.05
CA ALA A 36 8.14 22.15 28.78
C ALA A 36 7.58 23.57 28.92
N HIS A 37 6.69 23.79 29.89
CA HIS A 37 6.13 25.12 30.15
C HIS A 37 7.22 26.10 30.61
N VAL A 38 8.11 25.64 31.48
CA VAL A 38 9.27 26.42 31.95
C VAL A 38 10.21 26.74 30.78
N LEU A 39 10.53 25.75 29.93
CA LEU A 39 11.39 25.96 28.77
C LEU A 39 10.77 26.97 27.78
N TYR A 40 9.47 26.86 27.51
CA TYR A 40 8.78 27.78 26.62
C TYR A 40 8.70 29.19 27.20
N ALA A 41 8.41 29.30 28.51
CA ALA A 41 8.39 30.58 29.21
C ALA A 41 9.78 31.25 29.21
N ALA A 42 10.84 30.48 29.40
CA ALA A 42 12.22 30.94 29.32
C ALA A 42 12.54 31.51 27.93
N ALA A 43 12.19 30.77 26.87
CA ALA A 43 12.40 31.21 25.49
C ALA A 43 11.63 32.49 25.13
N VAL A 44 10.36 32.60 25.53
CA VAL A 44 9.52 33.78 25.22
C VAL A 44 9.95 35.01 26.02
N SER A 45 10.35 34.83 27.28
CA SER A 45 10.78 35.94 28.15
C SER A 45 12.26 36.31 28.00
N GLY A 46 13.04 35.53 27.24
CA GLY A 46 14.49 35.71 27.11
C GLY A 46 15.27 35.46 28.42
N ARG A 47 14.68 34.71 29.36
CA ARG A 47 15.28 34.40 30.68
C ARG A 47 15.86 32.99 30.69
N ALA A 48 16.84 32.74 31.56
CA ALA A 48 17.30 31.38 31.81
C ALA A 48 16.18 30.55 32.51
N PRO A 49 15.98 29.27 32.14
CA PRO A 49 14.97 28.41 32.76
C PRO A 49 15.03 28.36 34.29
N ALA A 50 16.23 28.31 34.88
CA ALA A 50 16.40 28.35 36.33
C ALA A 50 15.83 29.64 36.96
N GLY A 51 15.96 30.78 36.28
CA GLY A 51 15.37 32.05 36.72
C GLY A 51 13.84 32.05 36.62
N VAL A 52 13.28 31.40 35.59
CA VAL A 52 11.83 31.20 35.45
C VAL A 52 11.29 30.35 36.60
N VAL A 53 11.95 29.23 36.93
CA VAL A 53 11.57 28.39 38.07
C VAL A 53 11.60 29.18 39.37
N SER A 54 12.69 29.91 39.63
CA SER A 54 12.80 30.75 40.84
C SER A 54 11.65 31.76 40.94
N ARG A 55 11.23 32.33 39.80
CA ARG A 55 10.10 33.26 39.77
C ARG A 55 8.77 32.55 40.02
N LEU A 56 8.51 31.42 39.38
CA LEU A 56 7.32 30.60 39.59
C LEU A 56 7.16 30.16 41.06
N VAL A 57 8.25 29.74 41.72
CA VAL A 57 8.26 29.40 43.15
C VAL A 57 7.86 30.60 44.02
N THR A 58 8.35 31.80 43.70
CA THR A 58 7.97 33.04 44.40
C THR A 58 6.49 33.38 44.22
N LEU A 59 5.92 33.02 43.06
CA LEU A 59 4.49 33.19 42.74
C LEU A 59 3.60 32.08 43.31
N GLY A 60 4.16 31.13 44.08
CA GLY A 60 3.42 30.05 44.74
C GLY A 60 3.31 28.75 43.94
N TYR A 61 3.99 28.63 42.80
CA TYR A 61 4.04 27.42 41.97
C TYR A 61 5.31 26.63 42.30
N ALA A 62 5.32 25.98 43.46
CA ALA A 62 6.52 25.32 44.00
C ALA A 62 6.79 23.94 43.40
N ASP A 63 5.75 23.22 42.95
CA ASP A 63 5.89 21.91 42.32
C ASP A 63 6.16 22.08 40.82
N VAL A 64 7.44 22.09 40.45
CA VAL A 64 7.89 22.18 39.06
C VAL A 64 8.49 20.83 38.66
N GLN A 65 8.07 20.32 37.50
CA GLN A 65 8.60 19.09 36.95
C GLN A 65 10.08 19.26 36.56
N HIS A 66 10.91 18.23 36.78
CA HIS A 66 12.33 18.22 36.45
C HIS A 66 12.72 16.99 35.62
N SER A 67 13.69 17.17 34.72
CA SER A 67 14.30 16.09 33.93
C SER A 67 15.27 15.19 34.73
N GLY A 68 15.63 15.58 35.95
CA GLY A 68 16.72 14.98 36.72
C GLY A 68 18.12 15.45 36.29
N SER A 69 18.22 16.30 35.26
CA SER A 69 19.45 16.99 34.85
C SER A 69 19.39 18.48 35.22
N PRO A 70 20.54 19.19 35.27
CA PRO A 70 20.55 20.64 35.42
C PRO A 70 19.74 21.31 34.30
N TRP A 71 19.05 22.40 34.63
CA TRP A 71 18.37 23.22 33.62
C TRP A 71 19.36 23.71 32.56
N PRO A 72 18.98 23.74 31.27
CA PRO A 72 19.83 24.31 30.24
C PRO A 72 20.07 25.80 30.53
N ALA A 73 21.27 26.29 30.23
CA ALA A 73 21.66 27.67 30.50
C ALA A 73 20.80 28.69 29.73
N SER A 74 20.39 28.32 28.52
CA SER A 74 19.52 29.10 27.64
C SER A 74 18.67 28.17 26.78
N VAL A 75 17.50 28.64 26.36
CA VAL A 75 16.59 27.96 25.44
C VAL A 75 16.11 29.00 24.45
N ASP A 76 16.23 28.72 23.15
CA ASP A 76 15.69 29.60 22.12
C ASP A 76 14.23 29.24 21.77
N ILE A 77 13.60 30.08 20.95
CA ILE A 77 12.20 29.86 20.55
C ILE A 77 12.02 28.63 19.66
N GLU A 78 13.07 28.20 18.95
CA GLU A 78 13.03 27.02 18.09
C GLU A 78 13.03 25.74 18.93
N ASP A 79 13.83 25.68 20.00
CA ASP A 79 13.83 24.61 21.01
C ASP A 79 12.49 24.50 21.72
N ALA A 80 11.91 25.63 22.10
CA ALA A 80 10.60 25.69 22.74
C ALA A 80 9.49 25.14 21.83
N ALA A 81 9.64 25.25 20.50
CA ALA A 81 8.71 24.66 19.55
C ALA A 81 8.81 23.13 19.49
N LEU A 82 9.97 22.54 19.83
CA LEU A 82 10.18 21.08 19.78
C LEU A 82 9.47 20.30 20.89
N VAL A 83 9.27 20.94 22.05
CA VAL A 83 8.63 20.32 23.23
C VAL A 83 7.09 20.41 23.19
N ARG A 84 6.55 20.99 22.12
CA ARG A 84 5.11 21.18 21.92
C ARG A 84 4.52 19.98 21.19
N ARG A 85 3.47 19.38 21.77
CA ARG A 85 2.67 18.33 21.13
C ARG A 85 1.38 18.92 20.57
N GLU A 86 1.09 18.66 19.30
CA GLU A 86 -0.23 18.93 18.74
C GLU A 86 -1.14 17.73 19.06
N GLY A 87 -2.09 17.93 19.97
CA GLY A 87 -3.12 16.93 20.28
C GLY A 87 -4.30 16.98 19.29
N PRO A 88 -5.13 15.92 19.22
CA PRO A 88 -6.33 15.89 18.38
C PRO A 88 -7.34 16.99 18.76
N GLU A 89 -7.32 17.43 20.01
CA GLU A 89 -8.01 18.63 20.46
C GLU A 89 -7.10 19.85 20.29
N ARG A 90 -7.27 20.57 19.17
CA ARG A 90 -6.53 21.81 18.84
C ARG A 90 -6.51 22.89 19.94
N TYR A 91 -7.31 22.74 21.00
CA TYR A 91 -7.48 23.69 22.09
C TYR A 91 -6.75 23.30 23.38
N LEU A 92 -6.28 22.06 23.52
CA LEU A 92 -5.45 21.65 24.65
C LEU A 92 -3.99 21.59 24.20
N ARG A 93 -3.19 22.58 24.62
CA ARG A 93 -1.73 22.46 24.53
C ARG A 93 -1.31 21.23 25.34
N GLN A 94 -0.81 20.22 24.66
CA GLN A 94 -0.15 19.08 25.29
C GLN A 94 1.35 19.30 25.18
N TRP A 95 2.04 19.11 26.29
CA TRP A 95 3.50 19.19 26.35
C TRP A 95 4.06 17.77 26.25
N ILE A 96 5.26 17.63 25.68
CA ILE A 96 6.01 16.39 25.86
C ILE A 96 6.39 16.31 27.34
N ASP A 97 5.95 15.24 27.99
CA ASP A 97 6.26 14.95 29.38
C ASP A 97 7.75 14.57 29.48
N VAL A 98 8.52 15.25 30.34
CA VAL A 98 9.95 14.97 30.51
C VAL A 98 10.22 13.72 31.34
N GLY A 99 9.24 13.28 32.14
CA GLY A 99 9.31 12.05 32.92
C GLY A 99 9.21 10.82 32.04
N GLU A 100 8.48 10.91 30.93
CA GLU A 100 8.28 9.83 29.97
C GLU A 100 9.36 9.84 28.87
N PRO A 101 9.80 8.67 28.40
CA PRO A 101 10.67 8.60 27.24
C PRO A 101 9.97 9.09 25.97
N VAL A 102 10.62 9.98 25.21
CA VAL A 102 10.11 10.51 23.94
C VAL A 102 10.06 9.40 22.90
N SER A 103 8.88 9.11 22.38
CA SER A 103 8.65 8.07 21.38
C SER A 103 9.17 8.46 19.99
N LEU A 104 9.42 7.46 19.14
CA LEU A 104 9.82 7.68 17.75
C LEU A 104 8.77 8.53 17.00
N LEU A 105 7.48 8.29 17.25
CA LEU A 105 6.38 9.06 16.66
C LEU A 105 6.46 10.56 17.02
N GLU A 106 6.74 10.88 18.27
CA GLU A 106 6.87 12.27 18.71
C GLU A 106 8.06 12.94 18.03
N ILE A 107 9.20 12.25 17.91
CA ILE A 107 10.37 12.80 17.21
C ILE A 107 10.06 13.07 15.74
N VAL A 108 9.51 12.11 15.00
CA VAL A 108 9.23 12.32 13.56
C VAL A 108 8.09 13.32 13.34
N GLY A 109 7.09 13.33 14.23
CA GLY A 109 5.99 14.28 14.20
C GLY A 109 6.49 15.72 14.41
N THR A 110 7.33 15.92 15.42
CA THR A 110 7.98 17.22 15.69
C THR A 110 8.92 17.61 14.55
N ALA A 111 9.72 16.68 14.03
CA ALA A 111 10.60 16.91 12.89
C ALA A 111 9.84 17.40 11.64
N GLY A 112 8.69 16.76 11.34
CA GLY A 112 7.82 17.16 10.24
C GLY A 112 7.27 18.58 10.39
N HIS A 113 6.78 18.95 11.58
CA HIS A 113 6.25 20.29 11.86
C HIS A 113 7.35 21.37 11.85
N ALA A 114 8.49 21.09 12.47
CA ALA A 114 9.62 21.99 12.54
C ALA A 114 10.42 22.05 11.21
N ARG A 115 10.13 21.17 10.24
CA ARG A 115 10.91 20.98 9.01
C ARG A 115 12.40 20.71 9.29
N ARG A 116 12.69 19.99 10.37
CA ARG A 116 14.04 19.58 10.79
C ARG A 116 14.24 18.09 10.58
N SER A 117 15.47 17.62 10.60
CA SER A 117 15.72 16.17 10.55
C SER A 117 15.34 15.51 11.89
N PRO A 118 14.86 14.26 11.89
CA PRO A 118 14.64 13.51 13.12
C PRO A 118 15.88 13.43 14.02
N ALA A 119 17.08 13.29 13.42
CA ALA A 119 18.33 13.28 14.17
C ALA A 119 18.60 14.60 14.93
N ASP A 120 18.36 15.74 14.26
CA ASP A 120 18.52 17.06 14.90
C ASP A 120 17.52 17.24 16.05
N VAL A 121 16.26 16.88 15.83
CA VAL A 121 15.23 16.98 16.87
C VAL A 121 15.59 16.13 18.07
N ALA A 122 16.02 14.88 17.87
CA ALA A 122 16.45 14.00 18.95
C ALA A 122 17.65 14.56 19.73
N ALA A 123 18.65 15.09 19.03
CA ALA A 123 19.82 15.72 19.65
C ALA A 123 19.43 16.94 20.49
N ARG A 124 18.52 17.79 19.98
CA ARG A 124 18.02 18.96 20.72
C ARG A 124 17.18 18.58 21.92
N LEU A 125 16.26 17.62 21.79
CA LEU A 125 15.47 17.13 22.92
C LEU A 125 16.38 16.54 24.01
N THR A 126 17.42 15.79 23.63
CA THR A 126 18.42 15.28 24.57
C THR A 126 19.18 16.41 25.27
N ALA A 127 19.61 17.44 24.54
CA ALA A 127 20.27 18.62 25.11
C ALA A 127 19.36 19.42 26.06
N LEU A 128 18.04 19.38 25.83
CA LEU A 128 17.03 19.96 26.72
C LEU A 128 16.71 19.07 27.94
N GLY A 129 17.31 17.89 28.05
CA GLY A 129 17.14 16.97 29.18
C GLY A 129 16.05 15.90 28.98
N TYR A 130 15.47 15.77 27.79
CA TYR A 130 14.51 14.69 27.51
C TYR A 130 15.24 13.37 27.27
N ARG A 131 14.64 12.28 27.75
CA ARG A 131 15.12 10.92 27.51
C ARG A 131 14.44 10.37 26.25
N LEU A 132 15.19 9.81 25.32
CA LEU A 132 14.62 9.15 24.14
C LEU A 132 14.13 7.75 24.52
N GLY A 133 13.03 7.31 23.93
CA GLY A 133 12.46 5.97 24.13
C GLY A 133 13.26 4.83 23.48
N GLY A 134 14.29 5.15 22.69
CA GLY A 134 15.14 4.18 22.03
C GLY A 134 16.47 4.79 21.54
N SER A 135 17.38 3.92 21.09
CA SER A 135 18.73 4.28 20.62
C SER A 135 18.96 3.92 19.14
N GLY A 136 17.88 3.67 18.39
CA GLY A 136 17.97 3.35 16.96
C GLY A 136 18.49 4.52 16.13
N PRO A 137 18.98 4.25 14.90
CA PRO A 137 19.38 5.32 14.00
C PRO A 137 18.21 6.26 13.72
N LEU A 138 18.55 7.52 13.45
CA LEU A 138 17.61 8.53 12.99
C LEU A 138 18.17 9.21 11.75
N PRO A 139 17.35 9.48 10.74
CA PRO A 139 17.83 10.10 9.51
C PRO A 139 18.21 11.57 9.76
N GLY A 140 19.33 11.99 9.16
CA GLY A 140 19.77 13.39 9.11
C GLY A 140 19.06 14.23 8.05
N THR A 141 18.12 13.65 7.30
CA THR A 141 17.31 14.35 6.31
C THR A 141 15.86 14.46 6.77
N PRO A 142 15.22 15.64 6.66
CA PRO A 142 13.81 15.79 6.98
C PRO A 142 12.93 15.08 5.96
N ASN A 143 11.87 14.44 6.42
CA ASN A 143 10.77 13.99 5.55
C ASN A 143 9.45 14.14 6.31
N PRO A 144 8.56 15.07 5.89
CA PRO A 144 7.29 15.31 6.58
C PRO A 144 6.34 14.11 6.53
N ARG A 145 6.62 13.10 5.68
CA ARG A 145 5.83 11.87 5.56
C ARG A 145 6.30 10.74 6.49
N ASP A 146 7.37 10.93 7.27
CA ASP A 146 7.91 9.89 8.16
C ASP A 146 6.89 9.40 9.19
N ALA A 147 6.05 10.30 9.73
CA ALA A 147 4.98 9.91 10.64
C ALA A 147 4.01 8.90 10.01
N MET A 148 3.77 8.98 8.69
CA MET A 148 2.88 8.04 7.99
C MET A 148 3.52 6.67 7.79
N LEU A 149 4.84 6.57 7.80
CA LEU A 149 5.55 5.28 7.72
C LEU A 149 5.35 4.46 9.00
N LEU A 150 5.16 5.08 10.16
CA LEU A 150 5.04 4.39 11.45
C LEU A 150 3.63 3.87 11.74
N ARG A 151 2.65 4.22 10.92
CA ARG A 151 1.24 3.94 11.20
C ARG A 151 0.82 2.56 10.70
N THR A 152 0.43 1.67 11.61
CA THR A 152 0.10 0.27 11.25
C THR A 152 -1.24 0.09 10.51
N ALA A 153 -2.19 1.03 10.62
CA ALA A 153 -3.49 0.94 9.95
C ALA A 153 -3.99 2.25 9.31
N ARG A 154 -4.51 2.14 8.08
CA ARG A 154 -5.04 3.26 7.27
C ARG A 154 -6.24 4.00 7.89
N GLY A 155 -6.96 3.38 8.83
CA GLY A 155 -8.22 3.90 9.41
C GLY A 155 -8.09 4.82 10.64
N GLY A 156 -6.90 4.95 11.24
CA GLY A 156 -6.66 5.92 12.32
C GLY A 156 -6.88 5.39 13.73
N GLN A 157 -7.33 4.13 13.85
CA GLN A 157 -7.31 3.35 15.08
C GLN A 157 -6.12 2.39 15.18
N GLY A 158 -5.09 2.55 14.34
CA GLY A 158 -3.91 1.69 14.35
C GLY A 158 -2.89 2.11 15.41
N ASP A 159 -2.16 1.14 15.94
CA ASP A 159 -0.96 1.36 16.75
C ASP A 159 0.17 1.97 15.90
N TRP A 160 1.17 2.53 16.57
CA TRP A 160 2.32 3.15 15.94
C TRP A 160 3.57 2.33 16.23
N LEU A 161 4.36 2.07 15.18
CA LEU A 161 5.63 1.38 15.32
C LEU A 161 6.66 2.28 16.01
N GLY A 162 7.33 1.74 17.02
CA GLY A 162 8.44 2.34 17.74
C GLY A 162 9.80 1.84 17.24
N TRP A 163 10.86 2.25 17.95
CA TRP A 163 12.21 1.75 17.66
C TRP A 163 12.33 0.25 17.90
N GLY A 164 13.03 -0.43 17.00
CA GLY A 164 13.26 -1.87 17.10
C GLY A 164 12.02 -2.71 16.81
N ASP A 165 10.86 -2.11 16.58
CA ASP A 165 9.69 -2.83 16.10
C ASP A 165 9.97 -3.39 14.70
N GLU A 166 9.33 -4.52 14.40
CA GLU A 166 9.43 -5.16 13.11
C GLU A 166 8.38 -4.60 12.15
N ALA A 167 8.82 -4.04 11.03
CA ALA A 167 7.96 -3.69 9.91
C ALA A 167 7.89 -4.86 8.92
N SER A 168 6.74 -5.51 8.85
CA SER A 168 6.51 -6.61 7.90
C SER A 168 6.55 -6.12 6.45
N ALA A 169 6.79 -7.03 5.50
CA ALA A 169 6.71 -6.69 4.08
C ALA A 169 5.33 -6.10 3.70
N ALA A 170 4.24 -6.66 4.24
CA ALA A 170 2.89 -6.13 4.02
C ALA A 170 2.76 -4.67 4.46
N HIS A 171 3.32 -4.31 5.62
CA HIS A 171 3.35 -2.92 6.10
C HIS A 171 4.13 -2.02 5.13
N VAL A 172 5.31 -2.45 4.68
CA VAL A 172 6.12 -1.72 3.69
C VAL A 172 5.34 -1.46 2.40
N LEU A 173 4.67 -2.48 1.86
CA LEU A 173 3.86 -2.36 0.64
C LEU A 173 2.67 -1.42 0.84
N ASP A 174 2.01 -1.51 1.99
CA ASP A 174 0.86 -0.66 2.32
C ASP A 174 1.23 0.82 2.43
N VAL A 175 2.35 1.14 3.09
CA VAL A 175 2.83 2.53 3.19
C VAL A 175 3.40 3.04 1.88
N ALA A 176 4.09 2.19 1.09
CA ALA A 176 4.60 2.55 -0.23
C ALA A 176 3.47 2.94 -1.18
N ALA A 177 2.40 2.13 -1.23
CA ALA A 177 1.20 2.45 -2.01
C ALA A 177 0.50 3.72 -1.50
N TYR A 178 0.38 3.89 -0.18
CA TYR A 178 -0.25 5.08 0.41
C TYR A 178 0.51 6.37 0.12
N LEU A 179 1.84 6.33 0.17
CA LEU A 179 2.72 7.48 -0.07
C LEU A 179 3.09 7.68 -1.54
N ALA A 180 2.63 6.79 -2.42
CA ALA A 180 2.96 6.74 -3.83
C ALA A 180 4.48 6.77 -4.09
N CYS A 181 5.20 5.87 -3.42
CA CYS A 181 6.63 5.65 -3.63
C CYS A 181 6.94 4.16 -3.84
N SER A 182 8.19 3.84 -4.17
CA SER A 182 8.62 2.45 -4.35
C SER A 182 8.75 1.71 -3.01
N PRO A 183 8.56 0.38 -2.96
CA PRO A 183 8.74 -0.42 -1.76
C PRO A 183 10.16 -0.30 -1.18
N LEU A 184 11.18 -0.22 -2.04
CA LEU A 184 12.56 0.02 -1.62
C LEU A 184 12.69 1.35 -0.86
N THR A 185 12.10 2.43 -1.38
CA THR A 185 12.16 3.75 -0.74
C THR A 185 11.52 3.72 0.65
N ALA A 186 10.36 3.09 0.78
CA ALA A 186 9.67 2.93 2.06
C ALA A 186 10.49 2.07 3.04
N ALA A 187 11.00 0.93 2.60
CA ALA A 187 11.79 0.00 3.40
C ALA A 187 13.08 0.65 3.93
N VAL A 188 13.85 1.29 3.04
CA VAL A 188 15.09 2.00 3.41
C VAL A 188 14.79 3.10 4.43
N ARG A 189 13.68 3.83 4.24
CA ARG A 189 13.30 4.90 5.17
C ARG A 189 12.87 4.36 6.54
N LEU A 190 12.11 3.27 6.58
CA LEU A 190 11.73 2.59 7.82
C LEU A 190 12.97 2.07 8.58
N ALA A 191 13.92 1.46 7.87
CA ALA A 191 15.19 1.02 8.47
C ALA A 191 16.02 2.20 9.01
N ALA A 192 16.06 3.32 8.28
CA ALA A 192 16.74 4.53 8.72
C ALA A 192 16.10 5.19 9.97
N LEU A 193 14.81 4.93 10.21
CA LEU A 193 14.08 5.32 11.43
C LEU A 193 14.27 4.33 12.58
N GLY A 194 15.06 3.26 12.38
CA GLY A 194 15.40 2.28 13.41
C GLY A 194 14.38 1.15 13.57
N LEU A 195 13.54 0.91 12.56
CA LEU A 195 12.70 -0.29 12.50
C LEU A 195 13.47 -1.47 11.91
N ARG A 196 13.13 -2.69 12.33
CA ARG A 196 13.69 -3.92 11.79
C ARG A 196 12.84 -4.40 10.61
N LEU A 197 13.49 -4.86 9.55
CA LEU A 197 12.83 -5.56 8.45
C LEU A 197 13.18 -7.05 8.54
N PRO A 198 12.22 -7.97 8.41
CA PRO A 198 12.49 -9.41 8.41
C PRO A 198 13.10 -9.90 7.09
N TYR A 199 13.44 -8.99 6.18
CA TYR A 199 14.02 -9.24 4.88
C TYR A 199 14.92 -8.07 4.44
N THR A 200 15.78 -8.32 3.46
CA THR A 200 16.60 -7.26 2.83
C THR A 200 15.86 -6.73 1.60
N PRO A 201 15.51 -5.44 1.53
CA PRO A 201 14.85 -4.87 0.35
C PRO A 201 15.80 -4.84 -0.86
N GLU A 202 15.27 -5.13 -2.04
CA GLU A 202 16.01 -5.18 -3.31
C GLU A 202 15.44 -4.15 -4.30
N PRO A 203 16.25 -3.53 -5.17
CA PRO A 203 15.75 -2.62 -6.22
C PRO A 203 14.73 -3.26 -7.16
N ASP A 204 14.90 -4.55 -7.45
CA ASP A 204 14.03 -5.30 -8.37
C ASP A 204 12.67 -5.66 -7.75
N ASP A 205 12.47 -5.44 -6.43
CA ASP A 205 11.21 -5.73 -5.75
C ASP A 205 10.04 -5.01 -6.40
N GLU A 206 10.23 -3.77 -6.82
CA GLU A 206 9.18 -2.97 -7.46
C GLU A 206 8.69 -3.66 -8.74
N ARG A 207 9.61 -4.08 -9.61
CA ARG A 207 9.26 -4.78 -10.85
C ARG A 207 8.60 -6.13 -10.58
N ILE A 208 9.07 -6.86 -9.57
CA ILE A 208 8.48 -8.14 -9.13
C ILE A 208 7.03 -7.94 -8.67
N LEU A 209 6.71 -6.82 -8.03
CA LEU A 209 5.39 -6.54 -7.45
C LEU A 209 4.41 -5.88 -8.45
N THR A 210 4.88 -5.32 -9.55
CA THR A 210 4.02 -4.68 -10.56
C THR A 210 3.48 -5.70 -11.56
N PHE A 211 2.33 -6.31 -11.25
CA PHE A 211 1.71 -7.34 -12.10
C PHE A 211 1.04 -6.78 -13.36
N ALA A 212 0.67 -5.49 -13.32
CA ALA A 212 0.03 -4.80 -14.42
C ALA A 212 0.32 -3.30 -14.35
N THR A 213 0.43 -2.67 -15.51
CA THR A 213 0.53 -1.22 -15.62
C THR A 213 -0.81 -0.59 -15.23
N THR A 214 -0.86 0.04 -14.06
CA THR A 214 -2.06 0.72 -13.53
C THR A 214 -1.79 2.20 -13.27
N TYR A 215 -2.84 3.03 -13.29
CA TYR A 215 -2.71 4.49 -13.09
C TYR A 215 -2.16 4.86 -11.69
N ARG A 216 -2.27 3.97 -10.71
CA ARG A 216 -1.70 4.13 -9.36
C ARG A 216 -0.97 2.88 -8.96
N ALA A 217 0.19 3.03 -8.33
CA ALA A 217 0.94 1.93 -7.74
C ALA A 217 0.04 1.16 -6.76
N HIS A 218 -0.29 -0.07 -7.13
CA HIS A 218 -0.98 -1.03 -6.29
C HIS A 218 -0.11 -2.26 -6.16
N TYR A 219 0.38 -2.51 -4.95
CA TYR A 219 1.23 -3.67 -4.68
C TYR A 219 0.37 -4.83 -4.19
N PRO A 220 0.62 -6.05 -4.68
CA PRO A 220 -0.10 -7.25 -4.30
C PRO A 220 0.12 -7.55 -2.81
N GLY A 221 -0.95 -7.98 -2.14
CA GLY A 221 -0.90 -8.41 -0.75
C GLY A 221 -0.84 -9.94 -0.62
N ARG A 222 -1.00 -10.41 0.62
CA ARG A 222 -1.03 -11.85 0.95
C ARG A 222 -2.08 -12.66 0.20
N TYR A 223 -3.20 -12.02 -0.16
CA TYR A 223 -4.31 -12.65 -0.87
C TYR A 223 -4.21 -12.51 -2.39
N SER A 224 -3.22 -11.77 -2.89
CA SER A 224 -2.93 -11.65 -4.30
C SER A 224 -2.06 -12.83 -4.74
N SER A 225 -2.33 -13.35 -5.95
CA SER A 225 -1.53 -14.37 -6.60
C SER A 225 -0.89 -13.78 -7.85
N ALA A 226 0.39 -14.04 -8.06
CA ALA A 226 1.10 -13.58 -9.24
C ALA A 226 0.71 -14.44 -10.46
N PRO A 227 0.32 -13.84 -11.60
CA PRO A 227 0.16 -14.58 -12.85
C PRO A 227 1.44 -15.33 -13.23
N VAL A 228 1.33 -16.57 -13.71
CA VAL A 228 2.51 -17.33 -14.17
C VAL A 228 3.30 -16.56 -15.24
N GLY A 229 2.61 -15.92 -16.19
CA GLY A 229 3.23 -15.11 -17.24
C GLY A 229 4.07 -13.96 -16.69
N HIS A 230 3.59 -13.30 -15.63
CA HIS A 230 4.33 -12.24 -14.94
C HIS A 230 5.62 -12.76 -14.31
N VAL A 231 5.55 -13.89 -13.59
CA VAL A 231 6.72 -14.50 -12.95
C VAL A 231 7.80 -14.84 -13.99
N LEU A 232 7.39 -15.44 -15.12
CA LEU A 232 8.32 -15.80 -16.20
C LEU A 232 8.91 -14.56 -16.89
N ALA A 233 8.10 -13.51 -17.11
CA ALA A 233 8.57 -12.28 -17.72
C ALA A 233 9.60 -11.57 -16.85
N VAL A 234 9.33 -11.44 -15.54
CA VAL A 234 10.27 -10.83 -14.59
C VAL A 234 11.55 -11.66 -14.47
N ALA A 235 11.44 -12.99 -14.45
CA ALA A 235 12.61 -13.87 -14.45
C ALA A 235 13.52 -13.60 -15.67
N ARG A 236 12.92 -13.53 -16.86
CA ARG A 236 13.63 -13.21 -18.12
C ARG A 236 14.27 -11.83 -18.10
N GLU A 237 13.55 -10.81 -17.63
CA GLU A 237 14.01 -9.41 -17.60
C GLU A 237 15.16 -9.19 -16.60
N THR A 238 15.08 -9.83 -15.43
CA THR A 238 16.08 -9.70 -14.35
C THR A 238 17.24 -10.69 -14.48
N GLY A 239 17.12 -11.69 -15.37
CA GLY A 239 18.08 -12.78 -15.51
C GLY A 239 18.09 -13.75 -14.33
N ARG A 240 17.06 -13.74 -13.49
CA ARG A 240 16.88 -14.64 -12.34
C ARG A 240 16.12 -15.90 -12.75
N SER A 241 16.21 -16.97 -11.96
CA SER A 241 15.38 -18.15 -12.20
C SER A 241 13.91 -17.87 -11.81
N PRO A 242 12.92 -18.52 -12.45
CA PRO A 242 11.53 -18.40 -12.03
C PRO A 242 11.31 -18.79 -10.56
N ALA A 243 12.02 -19.80 -10.07
CA ALA A 243 12.01 -20.21 -8.66
C ALA A 243 12.47 -19.08 -7.71
N ASP A 244 13.50 -18.31 -8.09
CA ASP A 244 13.97 -17.17 -7.30
C ASP A 244 12.92 -16.06 -7.22
N ILE A 245 12.19 -15.80 -8.31
CA ILE A 245 11.11 -14.81 -8.32
C ILE A 245 9.97 -15.26 -7.40
N VAL A 246 9.57 -16.53 -7.45
CA VAL A 246 8.54 -17.08 -6.55
C VAL A 246 8.98 -17.02 -5.08
N ALA A 247 10.24 -17.37 -4.80
CA ALA A 247 10.79 -17.26 -3.46
C ALA A 247 10.80 -15.81 -2.98
N ARG A 248 11.15 -14.85 -3.84
CA ARG A 248 11.17 -13.42 -3.52
C ARG A 248 9.76 -12.89 -3.25
N LEU A 249 8.77 -13.23 -4.07
CA LEU A 249 7.35 -12.88 -3.84
C LEU A 249 6.87 -13.36 -2.46
N LYS A 250 7.24 -14.58 -2.06
CA LYS A 250 6.91 -15.12 -0.73
C LYS A 250 7.57 -14.32 0.40
N VAL A 251 8.83 -13.91 0.25
CA VAL A 251 9.53 -13.05 1.23
C VAL A 251 8.83 -11.69 1.34
N LEU A 252 8.34 -11.14 0.22
CA LEU A 252 7.58 -9.90 0.16
C LEU A 252 6.13 -10.04 0.66
N GLY A 253 5.73 -11.23 1.12
CA GLY A 253 4.42 -11.48 1.70
C GLY A 253 3.30 -11.66 0.66
N VAL A 254 3.64 -11.86 -0.61
CA VAL A 254 2.68 -12.18 -1.67
C VAL A 254 2.32 -13.67 -1.62
N GLY A 255 1.09 -14.00 -2.02
CA GLY A 255 0.60 -15.36 -2.13
C GLY A 255 1.37 -16.20 -3.14
N ARG A 256 1.04 -17.50 -3.21
CA ARG A 256 1.60 -18.39 -4.24
C ARG A 256 1.19 -17.89 -5.63
N PRO A 257 1.99 -18.15 -6.68
CA PRO A 257 1.56 -17.94 -8.05
C PRO A 257 0.24 -18.64 -8.33
N ASP A 258 -0.53 -18.09 -9.26
CA ASP A 258 -1.84 -18.60 -9.61
C ASP A 258 -1.79 -19.84 -10.50
N GLY A 259 -0.60 -20.39 -10.79
CA GLY A 259 -0.42 -21.62 -11.55
C GLY A 259 0.92 -22.30 -11.26
N THR A 260 1.28 -23.24 -12.13
CA THR A 260 2.58 -23.93 -12.05
C THR A 260 3.60 -23.13 -12.83
N VAL A 261 4.64 -22.64 -12.15
CA VAL A 261 5.73 -21.90 -12.79
C VAL A 261 6.81 -22.90 -13.22
N PRO A 262 7.07 -23.08 -14.53
CA PRO A 262 8.13 -23.96 -15.00
C PRO A 262 9.52 -23.32 -14.77
N ASP A 263 10.51 -24.14 -14.43
CA ASP A 263 11.91 -23.68 -14.31
C ASP A 263 12.52 -23.30 -15.66
N SER A 264 12.04 -23.93 -16.73
CA SER A 264 12.47 -23.68 -18.12
C SER A 264 11.23 -23.45 -18.99
N PRO A 265 10.81 -22.19 -19.19
CA PRO A 265 9.68 -21.89 -20.06
C PRO A 265 10.03 -22.17 -21.53
N GLN A 266 9.03 -22.58 -22.30
CA GLN A 266 9.08 -22.63 -23.75
C GLN A 266 8.85 -21.22 -24.31
N ASP A 267 9.39 -20.91 -25.49
CA ASP A 267 9.22 -19.59 -26.10
C ASP A 267 7.74 -19.25 -26.31
N ASP A 268 6.93 -20.24 -26.69
CA ASP A 268 5.49 -20.10 -26.86
C ASP A 268 4.76 -19.82 -25.53
N ASP A 269 5.30 -20.18 -24.35
CA ASP A 269 4.59 -20.00 -23.08
C ASP A 269 4.23 -18.53 -22.84
N PHE A 270 5.11 -17.60 -23.22
CA PHE A 270 4.84 -16.17 -23.12
C PHE A 270 3.66 -15.77 -23.98
N VAL A 271 3.58 -16.29 -25.20
CA VAL A 271 2.47 -16.05 -26.14
C VAL A 271 1.19 -16.62 -25.57
N LEU A 272 1.21 -17.87 -25.09
CA LEU A 272 0.04 -18.56 -24.56
C LEU A 272 -0.52 -17.90 -23.29
N LEU A 273 0.34 -17.35 -22.45
CA LEU A 273 -0.01 -16.69 -21.18
C LEU A 273 -0.35 -15.21 -21.34
N SER A 274 -0.16 -14.61 -22.52
CA SER A 274 -0.57 -13.23 -22.81
C SER A 274 -2.04 -13.20 -23.23
N GLU A 275 -2.86 -12.31 -22.67
CA GLU A 275 -4.27 -12.16 -23.05
C GLU A 275 -4.45 -11.83 -24.55
N GLU A 276 -3.50 -11.09 -25.13
CA GLU A 276 -3.53 -10.69 -26.53
C GLU A 276 -2.61 -11.53 -27.43
N LEU A 277 -1.99 -12.58 -26.88
CA LEU A 277 -1.10 -13.48 -27.60
C LEU A 277 0.10 -12.78 -28.25
N ASP A 278 0.59 -11.69 -27.66
CA ASP A 278 1.74 -10.93 -28.14
C ASP A 278 3.03 -11.20 -27.33
N GLY A 279 2.93 -12.09 -26.34
CA GLY A 279 4.04 -12.44 -25.45
C GLY A 279 4.31 -11.39 -24.37
N ARG A 280 3.37 -10.47 -24.13
CA ARG A 280 3.47 -9.37 -23.15
C ARG A 280 2.24 -9.31 -22.26
N GLU A 281 2.34 -8.48 -21.22
CA GLU A 281 1.21 -8.14 -20.37
C GLU A 281 0.07 -7.48 -21.16
N PRO A 282 -1.21 -7.65 -20.77
CA PRO A 282 -1.68 -8.34 -19.58
C PRO A 282 -1.58 -9.87 -19.65
N TRP A 283 -1.27 -10.50 -18.51
CA TRP A 283 -1.09 -11.95 -18.39
C TRP A 283 -2.38 -12.63 -17.95
N LEU A 284 -2.64 -13.82 -18.48
CA LEU A 284 -3.76 -14.66 -18.07
C LEU A 284 -3.72 -14.92 -16.57
N VAL A 285 -4.84 -14.64 -15.91
CA VAL A 285 -5.07 -14.99 -14.52
C VAL A 285 -5.80 -16.32 -14.45
N LYS A 286 -5.45 -17.18 -13.48
CA LYS A 286 -6.20 -18.42 -13.26
C LYS A 286 -7.64 -18.14 -12.83
N ASN A 287 -8.58 -18.55 -13.68
CA ASN A 287 -10.00 -18.57 -13.36
C ASN A 287 -10.44 -20.00 -12.99
N THR A 288 -10.72 -20.24 -11.71
CA THR A 288 -11.16 -21.56 -11.23
C THR A 288 -12.65 -21.81 -11.38
N VAL A 289 -13.44 -20.77 -11.69
CA VAL A 289 -14.91 -20.87 -11.78
C VAL A 289 -15.33 -21.16 -13.21
N VAL A 290 -14.93 -20.30 -14.14
CA VAL A 290 -15.32 -20.42 -15.56
C VAL A 290 -14.29 -21.22 -16.35
N GLY A 291 -13.06 -21.36 -15.84
CA GLY A 291 -11.96 -21.93 -16.58
C GLY A 291 -11.47 -21.01 -17.71
N LEU A 292 -10.53 -21.53 -18.50
CA LEU A 292 -10.00 -20.88 -19.68
C LEU A 292 -11.05 -20.86 -20.81
N ARG A 293 -11.15 -19.76 -21.56
CA ARG A 293 -12.05 -19.64 -22.71
C ARG A 293 -11.53 -20.42 -23.91
N VAL A 294 -12.40 -21.17 -24.60
CA VAL A 294 -12.04 -21.88 -25.84
C VAL A 294 -11.55 -20.91 -26.92
N GLU A 295 -12.12 -19.70 -26.97
CA GLU A 295 -11.68 -18.63 -27.86
C GLU A 295 -10.17 -18.37 -27.78
N HIS A 296 -9.62 -18.27 -26.57
CA HIS A 296 -8.20 -18.05 -26.34
C HIS A 296 -7.35 -19.17 -26.94
N ILE A 297 -7.79 -20.42 -26.77
CA ILE A 297 -7.09 -21.61 -27.27
C ILE A 297 -7.10 -21.63 -28.80
N LEU A 298 -8.23 -21.28 -29.43
CA LEU A 298 -8.32 -21.23 -30.89
C LEU A 298 -7.47 -20.10 -31.47
N ARG A 299 -7.51 -18.91 -30.87
CA ARG A 299 -6.63 -17.80 -31.25
C ARG A 299 -5.15 -18.20 -31.11
N ALA A 300 -4.77 -18.78 -29.98
CA ALA A 300 -3.41 -19.26 -29.72
C ALA A 300 -2.97 -20.34 -30.71
N SER A 301 -3.87 -21.25 -31.09
CA SER A 301 -3.62 -22.29 -32.09
C SER A 301 -3.28 -21.69 -33.46
N LEU A 302 -4.00 -20.63 -33.89
CA LEU A 302 -3.69 -19.93 -35.14
C LEU A 302 -2.36 -19.17 -35.07
N VAL A 303 -2.06 -18.51 -33.95
CA VAL A 303 -0.83 -17.73 -33.78
C VAL A 303 0.42 -18.60 -33.73
N THR A 304 0.36 -19.73 -33.02
CA THR A 304 1.51 -20.63 -32.81
C THR A 304 1.61 -21.76 -33.85
N GLY A 305 0.54 -22.00 -34.63
CA GLY A 305 0.44 -23.14 -35.54
C GLY A 305 0.27 -24.50 -34.86
N ARG A 306 0.08 -24.54 -33.54
CA ARG A 306 -0.14 -25.77 -32.76
C ARG A 306 -1.61 -26.16 -32.75
N THR A 307 -1.93 -27.43 -32.53
CA THR A 307 -3.33 -27.87 -32.43
C THR A 307 -3.98 -27.37 -31.13
N PRO A 308 -5.32 -27.14 -31.11
CA PRO A 308 -6.03 -26.74 -29.89
C PRO A 308 -5.76 -27.66 -28.71
N ALA A 309 -5.72 -28.99 -28.93
CA ALA A 309 -5.40 -29.97 -27.89
C ALA A 309 -3.99 -29.79 -27.30
N ALA A 310 -2.98 -29.50 -28.13
CA ALA A 310 -1.61 -29.27 -27.67
C ALA A 310 -1.49 -27.98 -26.86
N ILE A 311 -2.19 -26.92 -27.27
CA ILE A 311 -2.27 -25.66 -26.51
C ILE A 311 -2.92 -25.89 -25.15
N THR A 312 -4.06 -26.57 -25.11
CA THR A 312 -4.76 -26.89 -23.86
C THR A 312 -3.90 -27.72 -22.93
N ALA A 313 -3.21 -28.74 -23.43
CA ALA A 313 -2.31 -29.56 -22.61
C ALA A 313 -1.21 -28.69 -21.98
N ARG A 314 -0.60 -27.80 -22.75
CA ARG A 314 0.44 -26.91 -22.23
C ARG A 314 -0.09 -25.92 -21.21
N LEU A 315 -1.23 -25.28 -21.47
CA LEU A 315 -1.86 -24.36 -20.53
C LEU A 315 -2.31 -25.07 -19.23
N ALA A 316 -2.73 -26.33 -19.32
CA ALA A 316 -3.05 -27.15 -18.15
C ALA A 316 -1.81 -27.47 -17.29
N GLU A 317 -0.65 -27.74 -17.92
CA GLU A 317 0.63 -27.86 -17.20
C GLU A 317 0.98 -26.58 -16.43
N LEU A 318 0.69 -25.42 -17.04
CA LEU A 318 0.87 -24.09 -16.43
C LEU A 318 -0.21 -23.75 -15.38
N GLY A 319 -1.24 -24.60 -15.22
CA GLY A 319 -2.27 -24.47 -14.18
C GLY A 319 -3.59 -23.84 -14.64
N HIS A 320 -3.75 -23.56 -15.94
CA HIS A 320 -4.99 -23.08 -16.55
C HIS A 320 -5.82 -24.25 -17.09
N THR A 321 -7.01 -24.44 -16.55
CA THR A 321 -7.90 -25.54 -16.92
C THR A 321 -9.07 -25.04 -17.74
N LEU A 322 -9.49 -25.82 -18.74
CA LEU A 322 -10.77 -25.62 -19.42
C LEU A 322 -11.94 -25.93 -18.49
N HIS A 323 -13.09 -25.37 -18.82
CA HIS A 323 -14.36 -25.81 -18.25
C HIS A 323 -14.66 -27.26 -18.66
N GLU A 324 -15.30 -28.04 -17.77
CA GLU A 324 -15.61 -29.45 -18.03
C GLU A 324 -16.52 -29.69 -19.24
N ASN A 325 -17.40 -28.73 -19.52
CA ASN A 325 -18.30 -28.77 -20.68
C ASN A 325 -17.65 -28.34 -22.00
N ALA A 326 -16.49 -27.69 -21.95
CA ALA A 326 -15.85 -27.16 -23.15
C ALA A 326 -15.38 -28.29 -24.07
N LYS A 327 -15.74 -28.21 -25.36
CA LYS A 327 -15.34 -29.19 -26.38
C LYS A 327 -14.42 -28.53 -27.39
N LEU A 328 -13.21 -29.07 -27.51
CA LEU A 328 -12.21 -28.55 -28.43
C LEU A 328 -12.37 -29.17 -29.82
N PRO A 329 -12.37 -28.36 -30.89
CA PRO A 329 -12.24 -28.88 -32.24
C PRO A 329 -10.81 -29.39 -32.50
N GLU A 330 -10.65 -30.27 -33.49
CA GLU A 330 -9.32 -30.78 -33.90
C GLU A 330 -8.44 -29.68 -34.50
N THR A 331 -9.06 -28.72 -35.20
CA THR A 331 -8.39 -27.58 -35.85
C THR A 331 -9.07 -26.27 -35.46
N ALA A 332 -8.29 -25.21 -35.31
CA ALA A 332 -8.83 -23.87 -35.13
C ALA A 332 -9.37 -23.33 -36.46
N ASP A 333 -10.55 -22.71 -36.40
CA ASP A 333 -11.21 -22.02 -37.50
C ASP A 333 -11.48 -20.56 -37.09
N GLU A 334 -11.10 -19.60 -37.94
CA GLU A 334 -11.36 -18.18 -37.71
C GLU A 334 -12.85 -17.87 -37.53
N ALA A 335 -13.72 -18.62 -38.21
CA ALA A 335 -15.16 -18.41 -38.09
C ALA A 335 -15.68 -18.83 -36.69
N ASP A 336 -15.03 -19.78 -36.01
CA ASP A 336 -15.38 -20.14 -34.64
C ASP A 336 -14.89 -19.09 -33.64
N ILE A 337 -13.74 -18.46 -33.88
CA ILE A 337 -13.25 -17.35 -33.05
C ILE A 337 -14.23 -16.18 -33.11
N ARG A 338 -14.61 -15.74 -34.32
CA ARG A 338 -15.59 -14.65 -34.52
C ARG A 338 -16.96 -14.94 -33.88
N LEU A 339 -17.36 -16.21 -33.89
CA LEU A 339 -18.58 -16.67 -33.21
C LEU A 339 -18.44 -16.53 -31.69
N LEU A 340 -17.33 -17.03 -31.12
CA LEU A 340 -17.09 -16.99 -29.68
C LEU A 340 -16.89 -15.57 -29.12
N GLU A 341 -16.37 -14.63 -29.90
CA GLU A 341 -16.28 -13.20 -29.52
C GLU A 341 -17.64 -12.58 -29.15
N THR A 342 -18.75 -13.15 -29.64
CA THR A 342 -20.10 -12.64 -29.33
C THR A 342 -20.73 -13.27 -28.09
N VAL A 343 -20.12 -14.33 -27.56
CA VAL A 343 -20.60 -15.07 -26.40
C VAL A 343 -19.77 -14.61 -25.20
N ASP A 344 -20.26 -13.58 -24.51
CA ASP A 344 -19.66 -13.08 -23.27
C ASP A 344 -20.02 -13.93 -22.04
N ARG A 345 -20.78 -15.01 -22.25
CA ARG A 345 -21.32 -15.89 -21.22
C ARG A 345 -20.40 -17.06 -20.92
N SER A 346 -20.38 -17.43 -19.64
CA SER A 346 -19.66 -18.61 -19.17
C SER A 346 -20.37 -19.89 -19.62
N TYR A 347 -19.66 -21.02 -19.63
CA TYR A 347 -20.27 -22.34 -19.85
C TYR A 347 -21.30 -22.77 -18.77
N LEU A 348 -21.44 -21.98 -17.70
CA LEU A 348 -22.44 -22.17 -16.65
C LEU A 348 -23.78 -21.51 -16.99
N ASP A 349 -23.79 -20.59 -17.95
CA ASP A 349 -24.97 -19.85 -18.38
C ASP A 349 -25.46 -20.36 -19.74
N GLY A 350 -26.78 -20.46 -19.90
CA GLY A 350 -27.36 -20.74 -21.21
C GLY A 350 -27.10 -19.60 -22.20
N VAL A 351 -26.73 -19.92 -23.43
CA VAL A 351 -26.55 -18.92 -24.49
C VAL A 351 -27.92 -18.41 -24.93
N HIS A 352 -28.18 -17.12 -24.73
CA HIS A 352 -29.43 -16.51 -25.17
C HIS A 352 -29.50 -16.40 -26.71
N LEU A 353 -30.74 -16.40 -27.24
CA LEU A 353 -31.04 -16.24 -28.67
C LEU A 353 -30.36 -15.01 -29.28
N GLU A 354 -30.24 -13.90 -28.52
CA GLU A 354 -29.57 -12.68 -29.00
C GLU A 354 -28.11 -12.90 -29.41
N HIS A 355 -27.38 -13.75 -28.68
CA HIS A 355 -25.99 -14.08 -29.01
C HIS A 355 -25.91 -14.93 -30.27
N VAL A 356 -26.85 -15.87 -30.46
CA VAL A 356 -26.94 -16.70 -31.67
C VAL A 356 -27.22 -15.84 -32.90
N LEU A 357 -28.17 -14.92 -32.82
CA LEU A 357 -28.49 -14.00 -33.93
C LEU A 357 -27.33 -13.04 -34.24
N ARG A 358 -26.66 -12.53 -33.20
CA ARG A 358 -25.48 -11.67 -33.37
C ARG A 358 -24.32 -12.43 -34.03
N SER A 359 -24.03 -13.65 -33.58
CA SER A 359 -23.07 -14.57 -34.19
C SER A 359 -23.38 -14.86 -35.66
N ALA A 360 -24.66 -15.11 -35.98
CA ALA A 360 -25.09 -15.37 -37.36
C ALA A 360 -24.80 -14.17 -38.26
N GLY A 361 -25.05 -12.95 -37.78
CA GLY A 361 -24.72 -11.71 -38.48
C GLY A 361 -23.22 -11.52 -38.73
N LEU A 362 -22.36 -11.81 -37.74
CA LEU A 362 -20.90 -11.61 -37.86
C LEU A 362 -20.20 -12.69 -38.69
N THR A 363 -20.67 -13.93 -38.62
CA THR A 363 -20.05 -15.07 -39.32
C THR A 363 -20.68 -15.33 -40.69
N GLY A 364 -21.84 -14.75 -40.97
CA GLY A 364 -22.63 -15.04 -42.17
C GLY A 364 -23.23 -16.46 -42.19
N ARG A 365 -23.20 -17.18 -41.06
CA ARG A 365 -23.83 -18.51 -40.88
C ARG A 365 -25.34 -18.35 -40.63
N SER A 366 -26.14 -19.41 -40.82
CA SER A 366 -27.53 -19.38 -40.37
C SER A 366 -27.58 -19.44 -38.83
N PRO A 367 -28.64 -18.95 -38.17
CA PRO A 367 -28.82 -19.15 -36.73
C PRO A 367 -28.79 -20.63 -36.31
N ALA A 368 -29.33 -21.53 -37.13
CA ALA A 368 -29.25 -22.98 -36.90
C ALA A 368 -27.80 -23.50 -36.94
N ASP A 369 -27.00 -23.08 -37.92
CA ASP A 369 -25.58 -23.43 -38.03
C ASP A 369 -24.78 -22.92 -36.82
N VAL A 370 -25.06 -21.68 -36.38
CA VAL A 370 -24.42 -21.08 -35.19
C VAL A 370 -24.79 -21.87 -33.94
N ALA A 371 -26.07 -22.19 -33.75
CA ALA A 371 -26.55 -22.98 -32.62
C ALA A 371 -25.90 -24.37 -32.60
N ALA A 372 -25.87 -25.06 -33.74
CA ALA A 372 -25.21 -26.35 -33.87
C ALA A 372 -23.70 -26.26 -33.54
N ARG A 373 -23.02 -25.21 -34.00
CA ARG A 373 -21.60 -25.01 -33.70
C ARG A 373 -21.34 -24.71 -32.22
N LEU A 374 -22.14 -23.84 -31.60
CA LEU A 374 -22.03 -23.55 -30.18
C LEU A 374 -22.23 -24.81 -29.32
N THR A 375 -23.22 -25.64 -29.65
CA THR A 375 -23.41 -26.95 -29.03
C THR A 375 -22.21 -27.88 -29.23
N ALA A 376 -21.64 -27.89 -30.43
CA ALA A 376 -20.44 -28.69 -30.74
C ALA A 376 -19.21 -28.23 -29.94
N LEU A 377 -19.13 -26.94 -29.60
CA LEU A 377 -18.10 -26.34 -28.75
C LEU A 377 -18.42 -26.47 -27.24
N GLY A 378 -19.58 -27.04 -26.89
CA GLY A 378 -19.95 -27.35 -25.52
C GLY A 378 -20.83 -26.32 -24.80
N HIS A 379 -21.35 -25.32 -25.51
CA HIS A 379 -22.32 -24.38 -24.94
C HIS A 379 -23.71 -24.99 -24.85
N THR A 380 -24.45 -24.63 -23.80
CA THR A 380 -25.86 -24.98 -23.63
C THR A 380 -26.74 -23.89 -24.22
N LEU A 381 -27.71 -24.27 -25.04
CA LEU A 381 -28.72 -23.39 -25.61
C LEU A 381 -30.10 -23.68 -25.00
N PRO A 382 -31.04 -22.72 -24.96
CA PRO A 382 -32.39 -22.97 -24.50
C PRO A 382 -33.14 -23.91 -25.45
N ASP A 383 -33.65 -25.02 -24.90
CA ASP A 383 -34.36 -26.08 -25.65
C ASP A 383 -35.68 -25.62 -26.29
N GLU A 384 -36.23 -24.49 -25.84
CA GLU A 384 -37.54 -23.97 -26.26
C GLU A 384 -37.51 -23.11 -27.53
N VAL A 385 -36.34 -22.95 -28.17
CA VAL A 385 -36.14 -22.03 -29.29
C VAL A 385 -35.80 -22.79 -30.57
N GLU A 386 -36.67 -22.67 -31.58
CA GLU A 386 -36.35 -23.12 -32.95
C GLU A 386 -35.48 -22.07 -33.66
N TYR A 387 -34.30 -22.50 -34.13
CA TYR A 387 -33.37 -21.65 -34.85
C TYR A 387 -33.57 -21.77 -36.36
N PRO A 388 -33.73 -20.67 -37.12
CA PRO A 388 -33.96 -20.74 -38.55
C PRO A 388 -32.71 -21.17 -39.34
N GLU A 389 -32.94 -21.98 -40.37
CA GLU A 389 -31.92 -22.43 -41.34
C GLU A 389 -31.56 -21.35 -42.37
N THR A 390 -32.40 -20.33 -42.51
CA THR A 390 -32.21 -19.26 -43.49
C THR A 390 -31.30 -18.17 -42.95
N ARG A 391 -30.32 -17.77 -43.78
CA ARG A 391 -29.50 -16.58 -43.51
C ARG A 391 -30.39 -15.35 -43.64
N GLY A 392 -30.33 -14.45 -42.65
CA GLY A 392 -30.90 -13.11 -42.78
C GLY A 392 -30.16 -12.37 -43.90
N VAL A 393 -30.78 -12.23 -45.06
CA VAL A 393 -30.24 -11.41 -46.14
C VAL A 393 -30.37 -9.96 -45.68
N LEU A 394 -29.25 -9.29 -45.40
CA LEU A 394 -29.24 -7.83 -45.34
C LEU A 394 -29.64 -7.36 -46.74
N ALA A 395 -30.90 -6.92 -46.88
CA ALA A 395 -31.32 -6.17 -48.03
C ALA A 395 -30.43 -4.92 -48.09
N ALA A 396 -29.51 -4.87 -49.06
CA ALA A 396 -28.73 -3.68 -49.34
C ALA A 396 -29.70 -2.51 -49.51
N SER A 397 -29.65 -1.57 -48.57
CA SER A 397 -30.37 -0.30 -48.61
C SER A 397 -29.39 0.83 -48.84
#